data_AF-A0A1H3S349-F1
#
_entry.id   AF-A0A1H3S349-F1
#
_cell.length_a   1.000
_cell.length_b   1.000
_cell.length_c   1.000
_cell.angle_alpha   90.00
_cell.angle_beta   90.00
_cell.angle_gamma   90.00
#
_symmetry.space_group_name_H-M   'P 1'
#
loop_
_entity.id
_entity.type
_entity.pdbx_description
1 polymer ?
#
loop_
_entity_poly.entity_id
_entity_poly.type
_entity_poly.pdbx_seq_one_letter_code
_entity_poly.pdbx_strand_id
1 'polypeptide(L)'
;MHRLAALCCCAAFAVAGCQRAAAPAPVPAAAPAAASADEDQRAQARRIEADLRLLADDLLEGREAGTRGYDLAALYMAQRLRAMGVEPGGEDGGYFQTVPLLRAQRIDGGGAFRIERALGTVELRFREDYLPQLDFASGQAEVTAPAAFVGQAVDAPELEHDDFAGIDLRGKIAVFFNGAPERFDHDRRAFYSSTREKLAAVAQRGAVGAVMVATDAEEKRYPWTRSARQWDKPGMRLRGADGGALDAFPQLRVIAQVSAARAGAVLDAGDRNASELFRQARTGRLRGYDLPGTLSLAVRNRLEPAQSRNVVGRLPGREPALRGEHVAFTAHLDHLGIGAPVKGDAIYNGALDNALGVAVMLEAARQLQRSAAPRRRSLLFVALTGEEKGLLGAHWFAAHPTPAGAALVANVNMDMPVLLAPTTDAIPIGVEHSSLQAVLQRAAAQTGVTLSPDPMPEESIFIRSDQYAFIRQGVPAVYLIGGLSGSEAAKRQFAAFLRGDYHQPGDDASQPIQYADAARLARLNARIGEAIAGDAARPMWNRGDFFGEKFGKAAKP
;
A
#
# COMPACT_ATOMS: atom_id res chain seq x y z
N MET A 1 7.40 79.58 -74.05
CA MET A 1 6.56 78.58 -73.37
C MET A 1 6.64 78.86 -71.88
N HIS A 2 5.72 79.70 -71.39
CA HIS A 2 4.72 79.35 -70.37
C HIS A 2 5.34 78.98 -69.02
N ARG A 3 5.36 79.96 -68.09
CA ARG A 3 4.39 80.10 -66.95
C ARG A 3 4.99 79.40 -65.70
N LEU A 4 4.95 79.90 -64.48
CA LEU A 4 4.25 81.02 -63.87
C LEU A 4 4.93 81.32 -62.50
N ALA A 5 5.03 82.61 -62.20
CA ALA A 5 5.31 83.23 -60.90
C ALA A 5 4.49 82.70 -59.70
N ALA A 6 5.08 82.73 -58.50
CA ALA A 6 4.38 82.96 -57.21
C ALA A 6 5.42 83.31 -56.12
N LEU A 7 5.67 84.59 -55.81
CA LEU A 7 4.99 85.46 -54.83
C LEU A 7 5.23 85.07 -53.35
N CYS A 8 6.03 85.89 -52.67
CA CYS A 8 6.19 85.95 -51.22
C CYS A 8 4.89 86.35 -50.53
N CYS A 9 4.55 85.69 -49.43
CA CYS A 9 3.69 86.24 -48.38
C CYS A 9 4.10 85.69 -47.01
N CYS A 10 4.54 86.59 -46.13
CA CYS A 10 4.76 86.33 -44.72
C CYS A 10 3.41 86.10 -44.01
N ALA A 11 3.29 85.03 -43.22
CA ALA A 11 2.21 84.85 -42.26
C ALA A 11 2.79 84.43 -40.91
N ALA A 12 2.58 85.30 -39.92
CA ALA A 12 2.91 85.08 -38.52
C ALA A 12 2.05 83.96 -37.94
N PHE A 13 2.68 82.96 -37.32
CA PHE A 13 2.00 82.01 -36.44
C PHE A 13 2.29 82.34 -34.98
N ALA A 14 1.22 82.71 -34.27
CA ALA A 14 1.20 82.86 -32.83
C ALA A 14 1.47 81.51 -32.16
N VAL A 15 2.43 81.48 -31.24
CA VAL A 15 2.69 80.32 -30.38
C VAL A 15 1.61 80.28 -29.29
N ALA A 16 0.59 79.46 -29.49
CA ALA A 16 -0.30 79.05 -28.40
C ALA A 16 0.42 77.97 -27.58
N GLY A 17 0.76 78.28 -26.33
CA GLY A 17 1.33 77.32 -25.39
C GLY A 17 0.32 76.24 -25.02
N CYS A 18 0.47 75.05 -25.60
CA CYS A 18 -0.18 73.85 -25.07
C CYS A 18 0.53 73.44 -23.77
N GLN A 19 -0.10 73.70 -22.62
CA GLN A 19 0.20 73.01 -21.38
C GLN A 19 -0.02 71.50 -21.59
N ARG A 20 1.08 70.74 -21.69
CA ARG A 20 1.02 69.28 -21.54
C ARG A 20 0.61 68.98 -20.11
N ALA A 21 -0.62 68.52 -19.92
CA ALA A 21 -1.03 67.88 -18.68
C ALA A 21 -0.08 66.71 -18.40
N ALA A 22 0.49 66.68 -17.20
CA ALA A 22 1.36 65.60 -16.76
C ALA A 22 0.59 64.27 -16.81
N ALA A 23 1.21 63.24 -17.37
CA ALA A 23 0.67 61.89 -17.35
C ALA A 23 0.52 61.43 -15.88
N PRO A 24 -0.60 60.81 -15.49
CA PRO A 24 -0.77 60.30 -14.13
C PRO A 24 0.30 59.24 -13.85
N ALA A 25 0.91 59.32 -12.68
CA ALA A 25 1.89 58.35 -12.21
C ALA A 25 1.26 56.93 -12.20
N PRO A 26 2.03 55.88 -12.54
CA PRO A 26 1.53 54.51 -12.47
C PRO A 26 1.14 54.19 -11.02
N VAL A 27 -0.14 53.85 -10.83
CA VAL A 27 -0.66 53.39 -9.54
C VAL A 27 0.09 52.10 -9.18
N PRO A 28 0.74 51.99 -8.01
CA PRO A 28 1.38 50.76 -7.60
C PRO A 28 0.32 49.65 -7.53
N ALA A 29 0.54 48.57 -8.27
CA ALA A 29 -0.32 47.39 -8.20
C ALA A 29 -0.39 46.94 -6.74
N ALA A 30 -1.59 46.97 -6.16
CA ALA A 30 -1.82 46.49 -4.81
C ALA A 30 -1.36 45.02 -4.73
N ALA A 31 -0.47 44.72 -3.78
CA ALA A 31 -0.09 43.36 -3.48
C ALA A 31 -1.37 42.56 -3.17
N PRO A 32 -1.53 41.32 -3.70
CA PRO A 32 -2.72 40.53 -3.42
C PRO A 32 -2.84 40.35 -1.89
N ALA A 33 -4.01 40.70 -1.34
CA ALA A 33 -4.30 40.50 0.07
C ALA A 33 -4.10 39.01 0.41
N ALA A 34 -3.44 38.73 1.54
CA ALA A 34 -3.31 37.37 2.04
C ALA A 34 -4.72 36.78 2.24
N ALA A 35 -4.97 35.61 1.64
CA ALA A 35 -6.24 34.92 1.79
C ALA A 35 -6.50 34.61 3.28
N SER A 36 -7.77 34.63 3.69
CA SER A 36 -8.14 34.19 5.04
C SER A 36 -7.85 32.69 5.21
N ALA A 37 -7.59 32.25 6.45
CA ALA A 37 -7.31 30.83 6.75
C ALA A 37 -8.43 29.89 6.24
N ASP A 38 -9.68 30.36 6.27
CA ASP A 38 -10.85 29.65 5.76
C ASP A 38 -10.86 29.55 4.23
N GLU A 39 -10.45 30.60 3.52
CA GLU A 39 -10.33 30.58 2.06
C GLU A 39 -9.21 29.64 1.60
N ASP A 40 -8.08 29.66 2.32
CA ASP A 40 -6.97 28.75 2.08
C ASP A 40 -7.40 27.30 2.30
N GLN A 41 -8.08 26.98 3.40
CA GLN A 41 -8.59 25.63 3.63
C GLN A 41 -9.58 25.18 2.55
N ARG A 42 -10.51 26.05 2.13
CA ARG A 42 -11.43 25.74 1.02
C ARG A 42 -10.69 25.52 -0.29
N ALA A 43 -9.62 26.28 -0.56
CA ALA A 43 -8.81 26.10 -1.76
C ALA A 43 -8.02 24.79 -1.73
N GLN A 44 -7.52 24.36 -0.57
CA GLN A 44 -6.88 23.05 -0.37
C GLN A 44 -7.89 21.92 -0.63
N ALA A 45 -9.07 22.00 -0.01
CA ALA A 45 -10.14 21.02 -0.19
C ALA A 45 -10.53 20.84 -1.67
N ARG A 46 -10.72 21.94 -2.41
CA ARG A 46 -11.04 21.89 -3.86
C ARG A 46 -9.95 21.24 -4.70
N ARG A 47 -8.67 21.43 -4.34
CA ARG A 47 -7.56 20.78 -5.07
C ARG A 47 -7.52 19.29 -4.81
N ILE A 48 -7.72 18.87 -3.55
CA ILE A 48 -7.81 17.45 -3.20
C ILE A 48 -9.00 16.81 -3.93
N GLU A 49 -10.17 17.44 -3.93
CA GLU A 49 -11.34 16.94 -4.66
C GLU A 49 -11.07 16.79 -6.15
N ALA A 50 -10.44 17.78 -6.79
CA ALA A 50 -10.11 17.72 -8.21
C ALA A 50 -9.14 16.57 -8.51
N ASP A 51 -8.12 16.37 -7.67
CA ASP A 51 -7.14 15.31 -7.86
C ASP A 51 -7.78 13.93 -7.63
N LEU A 52 -8.64 13.77 -6.60
CA LEU A 52 -9.38 12.55 -6.32
C LEU A 52 -10.34 12.20 -7.46
N ARG A 53 -11.15 13.16 -7.92
CA ARG A 53 -12.16 12.92 -8.96
C ARG A 53 -11.55 12.39 -10.24
N LEU A 54 -10.40 12.92 -10.67
CA LEU A 54 -9.72 12.39 -11.84
C LEU A 54 -9.10 11.02 -11.56
N LEU A 55 -8.43 10.85 -10.42
CA LEU A 55 -7.81 9.59 -10.08
C LEU A 55 -8.85 8.47 -10.01
N ALA A 56 -10.01 8.71 -9.43
CA ALA A 56 -11.12 7.77 -9.32
C ALA A 56 -12.09 7.79 -10.52
N ASP A 57 -11.71 8.38 -11.65
CA ASP A 57 -12.56 8.43 -12.86
C ASP A 57 -12.51 7.11 -13.64
N ASP A 58 -13.62 6.71 -14.25
CA ASP A 58 -13.73 5.52 -15.11
C ASP A 58 -12.73 5.55 -16.27
N LEU A 59 -12.32 6.74 -16.72
CA LEU A 59 -11.27 6.94 -17.73
C LEU A 59 -9.97 6.19 -17.39
N LEU A 60 -9.68 6.03 -16.10
CA LEU A 60 -8.49 5.37 -15.57
C LEU A 60 -8.71 3.88 -15.29
N GLU A 61 -9.85 3.31 -15.66
CA GLU A 61 -10.10 1.85 -15.69
C GLU A 61 -9.78 1.13 -14.36
N GLY A 62 -9.97 1.83 -13.22
CA GLY A 62 -9.65 1.30 -11.88
C GLY A 62 -8.15 1.12 -11.58
N ARG A 63 -7.26 1.65 -12.43
CA ARG A 63 -5.81 1.79 -12.18
C ARG A 63 -5.10 0.49 -11.76
N GLU A 64 -5.46 -0.68 -12.27
CA GLU A 64 -4.69 -1.90 -11.96
C GLU A 64 -3.22 -1.76 -12.40
N ALA A 65 -2.28 -2.12 -11.53
CA ALA A 65 -0.86 -2.08 -11.83
C ALA A 65 -0.53 -2.78 -13.17
N GLY A 66 0.28 -2.13 -14.01
CA GLY A 66 0.68 -2.64 -15.32
C GLY A 66 -0.41 -2.59 -16.40
N THR A 67 -1.44 -1.75 -16.22
CA THR A 67 -2.48 -1.48 -17.22
C THR A 67 -2.41 -0.05 -17.75
N ARG A 68 -3.13 0.21 -18.86
CA ARG A 68 -3.28 1.55 -19.46
C ARG A 68 -3.81 2.58 -18.46
N GLY A 69 -4.84 2.21 -17.70
CA GLY A 69 -5.44 3.04 -16.68
C GLY A 69 -4.45 3.52 -15.62
N TYR A 70 -3.58 2.61 -15.14
CA TYR A 70 -2.49 2.96 -14.22
C TYR A 70 -1.46 3.88 -14.86
N ASP A 71 -1.04 3.61 -16.10
CA ASP A 71 -0.05 4.45 -16.79
C ASP A 71 -0.54 5.90 -16.95
N LEU A 72 -1.83 6.10 -17.20
CA LEU A 72 -2.44 7.44 -17.23
C LEU A 72 -2.42 8.11 -15.84
N ALA A 73 -2.74 7.37 -14.78
CA ALA A 73 -2.66 7.87 -13.41
C ALA A 73 -1.23 8.28 -13.04
N ALA A 74 -0.24 7.46 -13.42
CA ALA A 74 1.18 7.71 -13.15
C ALA A 74 1.68 8.95 -13.91
N LEU A 75 1.28 9.11 -15.18
CA LEU A 75 1.55 10.31 -15.96
C LEU A 75 0.93 11.55 -15.31
N TYR A 76 -0.32 11.46 -14.88
CA TYR A 76 -0.99 12.54 -14.18
C TYR A 76 -0.23 12.93 -12.91
N MET A 77 0.12 11.97 -12.06
CA MET A 77 0.91 12.20 -10.84
C MET A 77 2.23 12.94 -11.14
N ALA A 78 2.98 12.50 -12.14
CA ALA A 78 4.24 13.16 -12.55
C ALA A 78 4.01 14.61 -13.01
N GLN A 79 2.93 14.87 -13.77
CA GLN A 79 2.59 16.23 -14.20
C GLN A 79 2.15 17.12 -13.04
N ARG A 80 1.42 16.58 -12.06
CA ARG A 80 1.04 17.31 -10.85
C ARG A 80 2.27 17.75 -10.07
N LEU A 81 3.20 16.83 -9.80
CA LEU A 81 4.46 17.13 -9.12
C LEU A 81 5.28 18.19 -9.88
N ARG A 82 5.42 18.03 -11.20
CA ARG A 82 6.13 18.98 -12.07
C ARG A 82 5.51 20.37 -12.02
N ALA A 83 4.19 20.48 -12.13
CA ALA A 83 3.47 21.75 -12.09
C ALA A 83 3.65 22.50 -10.76
N MET A 84 3.97 21.77 -9.68
CA MET A 84 4.27 22.35 -8.37
C MET A 84 5.75 22.72 -8.20
N GLY A 85 6.62 22.39 -9.15
CA GLY A 85 8.07 22.60 -9.04
C GLY A 85 8.75 21.61 -8.09
N VAL A 86 8.14 20.45 -7.83
CA VAL A 86 8.82 19.32 -7.19
C VAL A 86 9.78 18.73 -8.23
N GLU A 87 11.01 18.38 -7.86
CA GLU A 87 12.00 17.83 -8.79
C GLU A 87 11.72 16.35 -9.09
N PRO A 88 12.15 15.82 -10.24
CA PRO A 88 12.15 14.37 -10.48
C PRO A 88 13.06 13.64 -9.47
N GLY A 89 12.57 12.52 -8.92
CA GLY A 89 13.32 11.66 -8.00
C GLY A 89 13.41 10.19 -8.44
N GLY A 90 12.96 9.88 -9.66
CA GLY A 90 12.99 8.54 -10.24
C GLY A 90 14.33 8.21 -10.92
N GLU A 91 14.27 7.29 -11.87
CA GLU A 91 15.40 6.84 -12.68
C GLU A 91 15.72 7.87 -13.78
N ASP A 92 17.00 7.91 -14.21
CA ASP A 92 17.47 8.70 -15.36
C ASP A 92 17.08 10.19 -15.35
N GLY A 93 16.94 10.78 -14.15
CA GLY A 93 16.52 12.17 -13.99
C GLY A 93 15.03 12.43 -14.28
N GLY A 94 14.22 11.37 -14.41
CA GLY A 94 12.78 11.40 -14.57
C GLY A 94 12.00 11.19 -13.27
N TYR A 95 10.67 11.16 -13.37
CA TYR A 95 9.78 10.89 -12.22
C TYR A 95 9.49 9.40 -12.04
N PHE A 96 9.82 8.55 -12.99
CA PHE A 96 9.41 7.16 -12.95
C PHE A 96 10.53 6.28 -12.41
N GLN A 97 10.18 5.32 -11.57
CA GLN A 97 11.01 4.16 -11.27
C GLN A 97 10.30 2.93 -11.84
N THR A 98 11.00 2.19 -12.68
CA THR A 98 10.51 0.93 -13.24
C THR A 98 10.38 -0.13 -12.16
N VAL A 99 9.20 -0.77 -12.10
CA VAL A 99 8.96 -1.94 -11.26
C VAL A 99 8.79 -3.16 -12.18
N PRO A 100 9.78 -4.07 -12.24
CA PRO A 100 9.71 -5.26 -13.07
C PRO A 100 8.75 -6.28 -12.45
N LEU A 101 7.75 -6.70 -13.22
CA LEU A 101 6.71 -7.60 -12.76
C LEU A 101 6.70 -8.89 -13.58
N LEU A 102 6.21 -9.96 -12.97
CA LEU A 102 5.83 -11.20 -13.61
C LEU A 102 4.34 -11.39 -13.33
N ARG A 103 3.53 -11.46 -14.38
CA ARG A 103 2.09 -11.65 -14.30
C ARG A 103 1.76 -13.13 -14.53
N ALA A 104 0.86 -13.65 -13.72
CA ALA A 104 0.38 -15.02 -13.82
C ALA A 104 -1.13 -15.02 -14.07
N GLN A 105 -1.52 -15.44 -15.27
CA GLN A 105 -2.91 -15.53 -15.70
C GLN A 105 -3.42 -16.96 -15.48
N ARG A 106 -4.55 -17.10 -14.80
CA ARG A 106 -5.13 -18.42 -14.51
C ARG A 106 -5.67 -19.10 -15.76
N ILE A 107 -5.63 -20.42 -15.74
CA ILE A 107 -6.26 -21.30 -16.73
C ILE A 107 -7.37 -22.06 -16.01
N ASP A 108 -8.60 -21.92 -16.49
CA ASP A 108 -9.74 -22.63 -15.90
C ASP A 108 -9.56 -24.15 -16.02
N GLY A 109 -9.98 -24.88 -14.98
CA GLY A 109 -9.69 -26.32 -14.86
C GLY A 109 -8.20 -26.67 -14.74
N GLY A 110 -7.32 -25.67 -14.56
CA GLY A 110 -5.87 -25.87 -14.47
C GLY A 110 -5.38 -26.45 -13.14
N GLY A 111 -6.24 -27.02 -12.30
CA GLY A 111 -5.87 -27.54 -10.99
C GLY A 111 -6.35 -28.96 -10.75
N ALA A 112 -5.66 -29.68 -9.87
CA ALA A 112 -6.12 -30.95 -9.32
C ALA A 112 -5.77 -31.05 -7.82
N PHE A 113 -6.63 -31.69 -7.04
CA PHE A 113 -6.34 -32.07 -5.66
C PHE A 113 -6.97 -33.43 -5.38
N ARG A 114 -6.12 -34.43 -5.14
CA ARG A 114 -6.50 -35.80 -4.83
C ARG A 114 -5.81 -36.29 -3.56
N ILE A 115 -6.54 -37.06 -2.76
CA ILE A 115 -6.09 -37.64 -1.51
C ILE A 115 -6.19 -39.15 -1.66
N GLU A 116 -5.06 -39.86 -1.58
CA GLU A 116 -5.04 -41.32 -1.64
C GLU A 116 -4.75 -41.87 -0.24
N ARG A 117 -5.62 -42.76 0.24
CA ARG A 117 -5.48 -43.45 1.52
C ARG A 117 -5.77 -44.94 1.34
N ALA A 118 -5.45 -45.75 2.34
CA ALA A 118 -5.77 -47.18 2.32
C ALA A 118 -7.27 -47.47 2.13
N LEU A 119 -8.15 -46.56 2.58
CA LEU A 119 -9.60 -46.68 2.48
C LEU A 119 -10.17 -46.23 1.12
N GLY A 120 -9.34 -45.66 0.24
CA GLY A 120 -9.75 -45.20 -1.07
C GLY A 120 -9.20 -43.82 -1.43
N THR A 121 -9.64 -43.33 -2.58
CA THR A 121 -9.23 -42.07 -3.17
C THR A 121 -10.34 -41.03 -3.07
N VAL A 122 -10.01 -39.83 -2.63
CA VAL A 122 -10.91 -38.69 -2.56
C VAL A 122 -10.40 -37.59 -3.47
N GLU A 123 -11.21 -37.20 -4.46
CA GLU A 123 -10.96 -36.03 -5.30
C GLU A 123 -11.72 -34.83 -4.73
N LEU A 124 -11.05 -33.69 -4.60
CA LEU A 124 -11.68 -32.45 -4.18
C LEU A 124 -12.21 -31.69 -5.40
N ARG A 125 -13.36 -31.06 -5.25
CA ARG A 125 -14.01 -30.30 -6.31
C ARG A 125 -13.45 -28.88 -6.35
N PHE A 126 -12.98 -28.47 -7.52
CA PHE A 126 -12.46 -27.12 -7.73
C PHE A 126 -13.53 -26.06 -7.41
N ARG A 127 -13.14 -24.96 -6.76
CA ARG A 127 -13.99 -23.85 -6.26
C ARG A 127 -14.96 -24.20 -5.14
N GLU A 128 -15.38 -25.46 -5.00
CA GLU A 128 -16.22 -25.90 -3.88
C GLU A 128 -15.38 -26.30 -2.67
N ASP A 129 -14.35 -27.10 -2.91
CA ASP A 129 -13.57 -27.76 -1.87
C ASP A 129 -12.13 -27.22 -1.79
N TYR A 130 -11.55 -26.81 -2.92
CA TYR A 130 -10.17 -26.31 -2.97
C TYR A 130 -9.93 -25.24 -4.05
N LEU A 131 -8.85 -24.47 -3.86
CA LEU A 131 -8.33 -23.47 -4.80
C LEU A 131 -6.80 -23.58 -4.89
N PRO A 132 -6.20 -23.86 -6.07
CA PRO A 132 -4.75 -23.81 -6.21
C PRO A 132 -4.27 -22.34 -6.29
N GLN A 133 -3.12 -22.08 -5.67
CA GLN A 133 -2.39 -20.82 -5.80
C GLN A 133 -1.60 -20.80 -7.11
N LEU A 134 -1.31 -19.61 -7.64
CA LEU A 134 -0.55 -19.44 -8.89
C LEU A 134 0.89 -19.96 -8.74
N ASP A 135 1.37 -20.72 -9.73
CA ASP A 135 2.77 -21.09 -9.86
C ASP A 135 3.54 -20.00 -10.61
N PHE A 136 4.45 -19.32 -9.92
CA PHE A 136 5.35 -18.31 -10.47
C PHE A 136 6.73 -18.85 -10.86
N ALA A 137 7.01 -20.14 -10.67
CA ALA A 137 8.28 -20.75 -11.06
C ALA A 137 8.26 -21.22 -12.52
N SER A 138 7.24 -21.98 -12.91
CA SER A 138 7.15 -22.61 -14.24
C SER A 138 5.84 -22.34 -14.98
N GLY A 139 4.81 -21.87 -14.28
CA GLY A 139 3.45 -21.76 -14.76
C GLY A 139 2.68 -23.09 -14.77
N GLN A 140 3.33 -24.22 -14.49
CA GLN A 140 2.65 -25.50 -14.32
C GLN A 140 3.45 -26.42 -13.43
N ALA A 141 2.79 -27.05 -12.48
CA ALA A 141 3.45 -27.96 -11.56
C ALA A 141 2.47 -29.03 -11.06
N GLU A 142 3.03 -30.18 -10.71
CA GLU A 142 2.33 -31.27 -10.04
C GLU A 142 3.24 -31.84 -8.96
N VAL A 143 2.68 -32.22 -7.82
CA VAL A 143 3.41 -32.93 -6.77
C VAL A 143 2.52 -34.02 -6.18
N THR A 144 3.07 -35.22 -6.05
CA THR A 144 2.48 -36.31 -5.27
C THR A 144 3.46 -36.69 -4.17
N ALA A 145 3.06 -36.57 -2.91
CA ALA A 145 3.93 -36.84 -1.77
C ALA A 145 3.12 -37.20 -0.52
N PRO A 146 3.75 -37.85 0.48
CA PRO A 146 3.23 -37.89 1.84
C PRO A 146 3.04 -36.47 2.38
N ALA A 147 2.18 -36.32 3.39
CA ALA A 147 1.89 -35.02 3.98
C ALA A 147 2.00 -35.04 5.50
N ALA A 148 2.24 -33.88 6.10
CA ALA A 148 2.24 -33.71 7.53
C ALA A 148 1.49 -32.43 7.92
N PHE A 149 0.63 -32.54 8.92
CA PHE A 149 0.02 -31.38 9.56
C PHE A 149 1.03 -30.72 10.49
N VAL A 150 1.21 -29.41 10.38
CA VAL A 150 2.17 -28.61 11.16
C VAL A 150 1.49 -27.43 11.83
N GLY A 151 0.30 -27.65 12.40
CA GLY A 151 -0.38 -26.64 13.20
C GLY A 151 -0.74 -25.38 12.41
N GLN A 152 -0.28 -24.22 12.88
CA GLN A 152 -0.37 -22.94 12.18
C GLN A 152 0.94 -22.62 11.43
N ALA A 153 1.90 -23.54 11.34
CA ALA A 153 3.21 -23.33 10.73
C ALA A 153 3.99 -22.14 11.34
N VAL A 154 3.90 -21.97 12.66
CA VAL A 154 4.59 -20.91 13.40
C VAL A 154 5.89 -21.44 14.02
N ASP A 155 6.98 -20.74 13.76
CA ASP A 155 8.29 -20.91 14.38
C ASP A 155 8.68 -19.58 15.07
N ALA A 156 8.44 -19.49 16.37
CA ALA A 156 8.62 -18.31 17.20
C ALA A 156 9.37 -18.69 18.49
N PRO A 157 10.67 -18.97 18.42
CA PRO A 157 11.46 -19.42 19.58
C PRO A 157 11.49 -18.38 20.71
N GLU A 158 11.38 -17.09 20.40
CA GLU A 158 11.29 -16.00 21.38
C GLU A 158 9.97 -16.00 22.18
N LEU A 159 8.96 -16.72 21.70
CA LEU A 159 7.68 -16.95 22.37
C LEU A 159 7.52 -18.42 22.82
N GLU A 160 8.61 -19.19 22.81
CA GLU A 160 8.65 -20.61 23.15
C GLU A 160 7.60 -21.43 22.36
N HIS A 161 7.41 -21.10 21.08
CA HIS A 161 6.43 -21.77 20.21
C HIS A 161 7.08 -22.33 18.94
N ASP A 162 6.97 -23.64 18.74
CA ASP A 162 7.42 -24.33 17.53
C ASP A 162 6.37 -25.36 17.10
N ASP A 163 5.59 -25.04 16.05
CA ASP A 163 4.61 -25.96 15.47
C ASP A 163 5.26 -27.14 14.72
N PHE A 164 6.56 -27.06 14.44
CA PHE A 164 7.32 -28.06 13.69
C PHE A 164 7.99 -29.10 14.59
N ALA A 165 7.91 -28.92 15.91
CA ALA A 165 8.56 -29.79 16.88
C ALA A 165 8.19 -31.27 16.65
N GLY A 166 9.21 -32.09 16.34
CA GLY A 166 9.06 -33.52 16.11
C GLY A 166 8.53 -33.92 14.73
N ILE A 167 8.39 -32.99 13.77
CA ILE A 167 7.90 -33.26 12.42
C ILE A 167 9.00 -33.11 11.38
N ASP A 168 9.23 -34.16 10.59
CA ASP A 168 10.09 -34.10 9.41
C ASP A 168 9.27 -33.75 8.17
N LEU A 169 9.54 -32.57 7.59
CA LEU A 169 8.90 -32.07 6.38
C LEU A 169 9.65 -32.39 5.08
N ARG A 170 10.85 -32.98 5.15
CA ARG A 170 11.64 -33.26 3.94
C ARG A 170 10.88 -34.15 2.97
N GLY A 171 10.65 -33.63 1.75
CA GLY A 171 9.95 -34.36 0.70
C GLY A 171 8.43 -34.50 0.93
N LYS A 172 7.86 -33.84 1.94
CA LYS A 172 6.43 -33.89 2.25
C LYS A 172 5.68 -32.63 1.83
N ILE A 173 4.36 -32.75 1.71
CA ILE A 173 3.46 -31.60 1.61
C ILE A 173 3.11 -31.14 3.03
N ALA A 174 3.39 -29.88 3.35
CA ALA A 174 3.02 -29.29 4.63
C ALA A 174 1.54 -28.89 4.63
N VAL A 175 0.77 -29.33 5.62
CA VAL A 175 -0.63 -28.95 5.81
C VAL A 175 -0.74 -28.08 7.06
N PHE A 176 -1.35 -26.91 6.97
CA PHE A 176 -1.43 -25.98 8.11
C PHE A 176 -2.65 -25.08 8.05
N PHE A 177 -2.98 -24.48 9.18
CA PHE A 177 -3.99 -23.44 9.31
C PHE A 177 -3.38 -22.04 9.14
N ASN A 178 -4.19 -21.09 8.69
CA ASN A 178 -3.85 -19.67 8.72
C ASN A 178 -3.86 -19.12 10.17
N GLY A 179 -3.40 -17.87 10.31
CA GLY A 179 -3.35 -17.18 11.60
C GLY A 179 -2.18 -17.62 12.49
N ALA A 180 -2.12 -17.09 13.70
CA ALA A 180 -1.15 -17.46 14.73
C ALA A 180 -1.86 -17.61 16.09
N PRO A 181 -1.23 -18.23 17.10
CA PRO A 181 -1.86 -18.45 18.40
C PRO A 181 -2.40 -17.17 19.04
N GLU A 182 -3.58 -17.24 19.66
CA GLU A 182 -4.23 -16.05 20.22
C GLU A 182 -3.49 -15.43 21.40
N ARG A 183 -2.61 -16.18 22.05
CA ARG A 183 -1.78 -15.73 23.16
C ARG A 183 -0.63 -14.79 22.75
N PHE A 184 -0.31 -14.70 21.47
CA PHE A 184 0.70 -13.78 20.97
C PHE A 184 0.13 -12.36 21.03
N ASP A 185 0.95 -11.37 21.38
CA ASP A 185 0.56 -9.97 21.22
C ASP A 185 0.35 -9.64 19.73
N HIS A 186 -0.31 -8.51 19.50
CA HIS A 186 -0.82 -8.12 18.19
C HIS A 186 0.27 -8.12 17.11
N ASP A 187 1.46 -7.57 17.38
CA ASP A 187 2.51 -7.43 16.37
C ASP A 187 3.09 -8.79 15.96
N ARG A 188 3.46 -9.63 16.93
CA ARG A 188 3.98 -10.97 16.62
C ARG A 188 2.89 -11.83 16.00
N ARG A 189 1.65 -11.73 16.46
CA ARG A 189 0.52 -12.46 15.87
C ARG A 189 0.34 -12.08 14.39
N ALA A 190 0.42 -10.80 14.05
CA ALA A 190 0.35 -10.32 12.68
C ALA A 190 1.46 -10.89 11.81
N PHE A 191 2.70 -10.74 12.30
CA PHE A 191 3.90 -11.20 11.61
C PHE A 191 3.82 -12.70 11.33
N TYR A 192 3.52 -13.51 12.35
CA TYR A 192 3.44 -14.96 12.23
C TYR A 192 2.17 -15.45 11.51
N SER A 193 1.13 -14.61 11.37
CA SER A 193 -0.05 -14.93 10.56
C SER A 193 0.20 -14.77 9.05
N SER A 194 1.26 -14.07 8.66
CA SER A 194 1.64 -13.85 7.26
C SER A 194 1.81 -15.16 6.50
N THR A 195 1.04 -15.34 5.41
CA THR A 195 1.19 -16.48 4.51
C THR A 195 2.63 -16.60 3.98
N ARG A 196 3.29 -15.46 3.68
CA ARG A 196 4.67 -15.46 3.19
C ARG A 196 5.63 -16.05 4.21
N GLU A 197 5.51 -15.68 5.49
CA GLU A 197 6.39 -16.19 6.54
C GLU A 197 6.14 -17.67 6.82
N LYS A 198 4.88 -18.13 6.80
CA LYS A 198 4.53 -19.55 6.91
C LYS A 198 5.10 -20.39 5.78
N LEU A 199 4.92 -19.91 4.53
CA LEU A 199 5.46 -20.58 3.35
C LEU A 199 7.00 -20.63 3.41
N ALA A 200 7.67 -19.55 3.84
CA ALA A 200 9.11 -19.56 4.06
C ALA A 200 9.53 -20.61 5.10
N ALA A 201 8.82 -20.69 6.22
CA ALA A 201 9.14 -21.62 7.32
C ALA A 201 9.01 -23.10 6.90
N VAL A 202 7.93 -23.48 6.19
CA VAL A 202 7.76 -24.86 5.69
C VAL A 202 8.77 -25.18 4.57
N ALA A 203 9.07 -24.20 3.71
CA ALA A 203 9.98 -24.35 2.60
C ALA A 203 11.44 -24.54 3.07
N GLN A 204 11.86 -23.81 4.11
CA GLN A 204 13.18 -23.98 4.75
C GLN A 204 13.34 -25.37 5.40
N ARG A 205 12.24 -26.01 5.78
CA ARG A 205 12.22 -27.34 6.40
C ARG A 205 12.09 -28.49 5.38
N GLY A 206 12.16 -28.19 4.09
CA GLY A 206 12.23 -29.18 3.02
C GLY A 206 10.88 -29.68 2.51
N ALA A 207 9.77 -28.99 2.81
CA ALA A 207 8.49 -29.27 2.20
C ALA A 207 8.56 -29.07 0.68
N VAL A 208 7.85 -29.92 -0.07
CA VAL A 208 7.79 -29.90 -1.55
C VAL A 208 6.46 -29.34 -2.09
N GLY A 209 5.52 -29.05 -1.19
CA GLY A 209 4.23 -28.43 -1.48
C GLY A 209 3.56 -27.98 -0.17
N ALA A 210 2.48 -27.22 -0.28
CA ALA A 210 1.77 -26.70 0.87
C ALA A 210 0.24 -26.71 0.68
N VAL A 211 -0.49 -27.03 1.74
CA VAL A 211 -1.96 -26.95 1.79
C VAL A 211 -2.37 -26.12 3.00
N MET A 212 -2.94 -24.95 2.73
CA MET A 212 -3.60 -24.13 3.72
C MET A 212 -5.03 -24.61 3.89
N VAL A 213 -5.41 -25.04 5.09
CA VAL A 213 -6.79 -25.42 5.40
C VAL A 213 -7.45 -24.25 6.12
N ALA A 214 -8.58 -23.77 5.61
CA ALA A 214 -9.35 -22.74 6.29
C ALA A 214 -9.99 -23.30 7.57
N THR A 215 -10.12 -22.44 8.58
CA THR A 215 -10.87 -22.80 9.80
C THR A 215 -12.32 -22.30 9.72
N ASP A 216 -13.20 -22.88 10.54
CA ASP A 216 -14.59 -22.43 10.65
C ASP A 216 -14.71 -20.96 11.10
N ALA A 217 -13.79 -20.50 11.96
CA ALA A 217 -13.73 -19.12 12.43
C ALA A 217 -13.28 -18.16 11.30
N GLU A 218 -12.32 -18.60 10.49
CA GLU A 218 -11.84 -17.85 9.34
C GLU A 218 -12.93 -17.69 8.27
N GLU A 219 -13.63 -18.75 7.90
CA GLU A 219 -14.66 -18.67 6.85
C GLU A 219 -15.92 -17.89 7.28
N LYS A 220 -16.18 -17.76 8.60
CA LYS A 220 -17.19 -16.82 9.10
C LYS A 220 -16.82 -15.37 8.82
N ARG A 221 -15.52 -15.06 8.86
CA ARG A 221 -14.98 -13.71 8.64
C ARG A 221 -14.73 -13.42 7.16
N TYR A 222 -14.21 -14.41 6.44
CA TYR A 222 -13.87 -14.36 5.03
C TYR A 222 -14.53 -15.54 4.31
N PRO A 223 -15.80 -15.40 3.89
CA PRO A 223 -16.54 -16.50 3.26
C PRO A 223 -15.80 -17.07 2.05
N TRP A 224 -15.67 -18.40 2.01
CA TRP A 224 -15.01 -19.15 0.92
C TRP A 224 -15.53 -18.75 -0.47
N THR A 225 -16.83 -18.46 -0.58
CA THR A 225 -17.47 -18.03 -1.82
C THR A 225 -16.87 -16.76 -2.41
N ARG A 226 -16.34 -15.84 -1.58
CA ARG A 226 -15.63 -14.65 -2.05
C ARG A 226 -14.31 -15.05 -2.72
N SER A 227 -13.50 -15.88 -2.05
CA SER A 227 -12.24 -16.40 -2.59
C SER A 227 -12.43 -17.18 -3.89
N ALA A 228 -13.45 -18.05 -3.94
CA ALA A 228 -13.77 -18.85 -5.12
C ALA A 228 -14.23 -18.00 -6.32
N ARG A 229 -14.96 -16.90 -6.08
CA ARG A 229 -15.37 -15.94 -7.13
C ARG A 229 -14.21 -15.10 -7.64
N GLN A 230 -13.32 -14.68 -6.74
CA GLN A 230 -12.17 -13.86 -7.08
C GLN A 230 -10.98 -14.66 -7.60
N TRP A 231 -11.06 -16.00 -7.56
CA TRP A 231 -9.96 -16.87 -7.95
C TRP A 231 -9.44 -16.50 -9.33
N ASP A 232 -10.30 -16.28 -10.35
CA ASP A 232 -9.88 -15.98 -11.73
C ASP A 232 -8.99 -14.74 -11.92
N LYS A 233 -8.89 -13.86 -10.91
CA LYS A 233 -8.04 -12.67 -11.00
C LYS A 233 -6.57 -13.06 -11.23
N PRO A 234 -5.86 -12.37 -12.14
CA PRO A 234 -4.44 -12.57 -12.33
C PRO A 234 -3.65 -12.11 -11.11
N GLY A 235 -2.57 -12.82 -10.83
CA GLY A 235 -1.60 -12.43 -9.80
C GLY A 235 -0.36 -11.79 -10.40
N MET A 236 0.38 -11.05 -9.58
CA MET A 236 1.68 -10.51 -9.96
C MET A 236 2.72 -10.76 -8.86
N ARG A 237 3.99 -10.82 -9.28
CA ARG A 237 5.17 -10.84 -8.39
C ARG A 237 6.25 -9.93 -8.97
N LEU A 238 7.17 -9.49 -8.13
CA LEU A 238 8.40 -8.85 -8.58
C LEU A 238 9.22 -9.84 -9.41
N ARG A 239 9.76 -9.37 -10.53
CA ARG A 239 10.56 -10.16 -11.48
C ARG A 239 12.04 -9.82 -11.35
N GLY A 240 12.86 -10.85 -11.16
CA GLY A 240 14.31 -10.76 -11.12
C GLY A 240 14.94 -10.61 -12.50
N ALA A 241 16.25 -10.34 -12.51
CA ALA A 241 17.02 -10.21 -13.75
C ALA A 241 17.12 -11.53 -14.55
N ASP A 242 16.98 -12.67 -13.88
CA ASP A 242 16.88 -14.00 -14.48
C ASP A 242 15.50 -14.30 -15.09
N GLY A 243 14.54 -13.37 -14.93
CA GLY A 243 13.17 -13.50 -15.41
C GLY A 243 12.23 -14.23 -14.45
N GLY A 244 12.74 -14.79 -13.35
CA GLY A 244 11.95 -15.49 -12.33
C GLY A 244 11.30 -14.53 -11.33
N ALA A 245 10.37 -15.05 -10.52
CA ALA A 245 9.80 -14.27 -9.41
C ALA A 245 10.76 -14.21 -8.21
N LEU A 246 10.94 -13.01 -7.63
CA LEU A 246 11.87 -12.79 -6.49
C LEU A 246 11.33 -13.32 -5.15
N ASP A 247 10.03 -13.22 -4.91
CA ASP A 247 9.36 -13.69 -3.69
C ASP A 247 8.61 -15.02 -3.93
N ALA A 248 9.28 -15.97 -4.58
CA ALA A 248 8.78 -17.33 -4.79
C ALA A 248 9.53 -18.34 -3.92
N PHE A 249 8.84 -19.43 -3.59
CA PHE A 249 9.43 -20.58 -2.89
C PHE A 249 9.51 -21.75 -3.89
N PRO A 250 10.51 -21.81 -4.78
CA PRO A 250 10.57 -22.78 -5.88
C PRO A 250 10.56 -24.25 -5.41
N GLN A 251 10.95 -24.51 -4.16
CA GLN A 251 10.82 -25.83 -3.54
C GLN A 251 9.36 -26.25 -3.30
N LEU A 252 8.44 -25.29 -3.08
CA LEU A 252 7.01 -25.55 -2.93
C LEU A 252 6.38 -25.60 -4.33
N ARG A 253 6.38 -26.79 -4.93
CA ARG A 253 5.94 -26.99 -6.32
C ARG A 253 4.47 -26.63 -6.53
N VAL A 254 3.61 -26.99 -5.59
CA VAL A 254 2.18 -26.64 -5.63
C VAL A 254 1.73 -26.19 -4.25
N ILE A 255 0.97 -25.09 -4.22
CA ILE A 255 0.33 -24.58 -3.02
C ILE A 255 -1.18 -24.55 -3.28
N ALA A 256 -1.98 -25.02 -2.33
CA ALA A 256 -3.44 -25.00 -2.42
C ALA A 256 -4.09 -24.50 -1.13
N GLN A 257 -5.31 -23.99 -1.25
CA GLN A 257 -6.23 -23.72 -0.16
C GLN A 257 -7.36 -24.74 -0.17
N VAL A 258 -7.83 -25.16 1.01
CA VAL A 258 -8.96 -26.07 1.20
C VAL A 258 -9.98 -25.41 2.11
N SER A 259 -11.27 -25.53 1.76
CA SER A 259 -12.36 -24.95 2.55
C SER A 259 -12.50 -25.64 3.91
N ALA A 260 -13.01 -24.92 4.91
CA ALA A 260 -13.26 -25.47 6.24
C ALA A 260 -14.26 -26.63 6.17
N ALA A 261 -15.24 -26.55 5.26
CA ALA A 261 -16.20 -27.62 4.99
C ALA A 261 -15.54 -28.93 4.51
N ARG A 262 -14.35 -28.86 3.89
CA ARG A 262 -13.60 -30.03 3.42
C ARG A 262 -12.35 -30.35 4.23
N ALA A 263 -12.09 -29.63 5.32
CA ALA A 263 -10.94 -29.84 6.19
C ALA A 263 -10.81 -31.30 6.68
N GLY A 264 -11.92 -31.96 7.02
CA GLY A 264 -11.90 -33.34 7.51
C GLY A 264 -11.36 -34.36 6.50
N ALA A 265 -11.61 -34.15 5.20
CA ALA A 265 -11.06 -35.02 4.16
C ALA A 265 -9.52 -35.00 4.13
N VAL A 266 -8.92 -33.87 4.48
CA VAL A 266 -7.46 -33.69 4.53
C VAL A 266 -6.90 -34.11 5.88
N LEU A 267 -7.51 -33.69 6.99
CA LEU A 267 -6.90 -33.72 8.32
C LEU A 267 -7.27 -34.93 9.17
N ASP A 268 -8.44 -35.54 8.96
CA ASP A 268 -8.92 -36.59 9.86
C ASP A 268 -7.99 -37.81 9.81
N ALA A 269 -7.53 -38.29 10.96
CA ALA A 269 -6.59 -39.41 11.06
C ALA A 269 -6.65 -40.05 12.45
N GLY A 270 -7.06 -41.32 12.53
CA GLY A 270 -7.29 -41.99 13.82
C GLY A 270 -8.34 -41.24 14.63
N ASP A 271 -8.00 -40.87 15.87
CA ASP A 271 -8.90 -40.12 16.76
C ASP A 271 -8.89 -38.59 16.51
N ARG A 272 -8.05 -38.11 15.57
CA ARG A 272 -7.99 -36.69 15.23
C ARG A 272 -9.04 -36.35 14.18
N ASN A 273 -9.82 -35.30 14.43
CA ASN A 273 -10.77 -34.75 13.48
C ASN A 273 -10.63 -33.22 13.35
N ALA A 274 -11.00 -32.69 12.19
CA ALA A 274 -10.85 -31.26 11.88
C ALA A 274 -11.55 -30.33 12.87
N SER A 275 -12.75 -30.68 13.35
CA SER A 275 -13.49 -29.86 14.31
C SER A 275 -12.75 -29.69 15.64
N GLU A 276 -12.11 -30.75 16.11
CA GLU A 276 -11.26 -30.69 17.30
C GLU A 276 -10.01 -29.84 17.06
N LEU A 277 -9.37 -29.97 15.89
CA LEU A 277 -8.21 -29.17 15.53
C LEU A 277 -8.54 -27.68 15.43
N PHE A 278 -9.72 -27.30 14.94
CA PHE A 278 -10.17 -25.89 14.94
C PHE A 278 -10.26 -25.32 16.37
N ARG A 279 -10.74 -26.13 17.32
CA ARG A 279 -10.79 -25.73 18.74
C ARG A 279 -9.38 -25.61 19.34
N GLN A 280 -8.48 -26.52 19.01
CA GLN A 280 -7.09 -26.49 19.46
C GLN A 280 -6.31 -25.30 18.89
N ALA A 281 -6.58 -24.90 17.64
CA ALA A 281 -5.97 -23.73 17.00
C ALA A 281 -6.20 -22.45 17.82
N ARG A 282 -7.44 -22.23 18.29
CA ARG A 282 -7.78 -21.07 19.14
C ARG A 282 -7.01 -21.06 20.46
N THR A 283 -6.80 -22.24 21.05
CA THR A 283 -6.09 -22.37 22.34
C THR A 283 -4.57 -22.49 22.22
N GLY A 284 -4.02 -22.48 20.99
CA GLY A 284 -2.58 -22.62 20.74
C GLY A 284 -2.01 -23.99 21.15
N ARG A 285 -2.84 -25.04 21.14
CA ARG A 285 -2.49 -26.41 21.61
C ARG A 285 -2.31 -27.40 20.47
N LEU A 286 -2.19 -26.92 19.23
CA LEU A 286 -1.96 -27.78 18.07
C LEU A 286 -0.65 -28.54 18.24
N ARG A 287 -0.66 -29.79 17.78
CA ARG A 287 0.55 -30.61 17.65
C ARG A 287 0.59 -31.17 16.25
N GLY A 288 1.74 -31.05 15.61
CA GLY A 288 1.94 -31.60 14.28
C GLY A 288 1.87 -33.12 14.27
N TYR A 289 1.61 -33.69 13.09
CA TYR A 289 1.61 -35.14 12.86
C TYR A 289 1.64 -35.50 11.38
N ASP A 290 2.11 -36.71 11.09
CA ASP A 290 2.05 -37.26 9.74
C ASP A 290 0.61 -37.65 9.36
N LEU A 291 0.19 -37.23 8.17
CA LEU A 291 -1.12 -37.57 7.60
C LEU A 291 -1.04 -38.93 6.90
N PRO A 292 -2.10 -39.76 6.99
CA PRO A 292 -2.12 -41.05 6.31
C PRO A 292 -2.20 -40.87 4.79
N GLY A 293 -1.44 -41.70 4.07
CA GLY A 293 -1.48 -41.75 2.60
C GLY A 293 -0.70 -40.62 1.93
N THR A 294 -1.14 -40.21 0.74
CA THR A 294 -0.49 -39.21 -0.10
C THR A 294 -1.47 -38.15 -0.58
N LEU A 295 -0.95 -36.95 -0.85
CA LEU A 295 -1.69 -35.88 -1.53
C LEU A 295 -1.07 -35.69 -2.92
N SER A 296 -1.91 -35.63 -3.94
CA SER A 296 -1.55 -35.22 -5.30
C SER A 296 -2.15 -33.85 -5.58
N LEU A 297 -1.32 -32.86 -5.89
CA LEU A 297 -1.71 -31.49 -6.19
C LEU A 297 -1.21 -31.10 -7.57
N ALA A 298 -1.99 -30.36 -8.35
CA ALA A 298 -1.57 -29.78 -9.61
C ALA A 298 -2.05 -28.33 -9.77
N VAL A 299 -1.28 -27.54 -10.52
CA VAL A 299 -1.63 -26.19 -10.94
C VAL A 299 -1.12 -25.90 -12.35
N ARG A 300 -1.85 -25.05 -13.08
CA ARG A 300 -1.51 -24.52 -14.39
C ARG A 300 -2.00 -23.08 -14.52
N ASN A 301 -1.10 -22.21 -14.94
CA ASN A 301 -1.33 -20.81 -15.29
C ASN A 301 -0.34 -20.39 -16.41
N ARG A 302 -0.58 -19.24 -17.02
CA ARG A 302 0.33 -18.64 -18.00
C ARG A 302 1.16 -17.57 -17.33
N LEU A 303 2.47 -17.61 -17.50
CA LEU A 303 3.37 -16.56 -17.05
C LEU A 303 3.70 -15.61 -18.19
N GLU A 304 3.67 -14.31 -17.91
CA GLU A 304 4.03 -13.27 -18.85
C GLU A 304 4.80 -12.14 -18.15
N PRO A 305 5.92 -11.67 -18.73
CA PRO A 305 6.56 -10.44 -18.28
C PRO A 305 5.58 -9.27 -18.26
N ALA A 306 5.61 -8.50 -17.19
CA ALA A 306 4.87 -7.25 -17.07
C ALA A 306 5.79 -6.17 -16.49
N GLN A 307 5.31 -4.93 -16.48
CA GLN A 307 6.00 -3.80 -15.88
C GLN A 307 4.97 -2.82 -15.36
N SER A 308 5.30 -2.16 -14.26
CA SER A 308 4.62 -0.94 -13.85
C SER A 308 5.62 0.08 -13.32
N ARG A 309 5.14 1.19 -12.75
CA ARG A 309 6.01 2.32 -12.40
C ARG A 309 5.60 2.95 -11.08
N ASN A 310 6.55 3.09 -10.16
CA ASN A 310 6.40 4.07 -9.09
C ASN A 310 6.62 5.47 -9.68
N VAL A 311 5.96 6.49 -9.10
CA VAL A 311 6.21 7.90 -9.44
C VAL A 311 6.86 8.58 -8.24
N VAL A 312 8.07 9.10 -8.43
CA VAL A 312 8.94 9.65 -7.39
C VAL A 312 9.21 11.11 -7.67
N GLY A 313 8.69 11.98 -6.82
CA GLY A 313 9.06 13.40 -6.73
C GLY A 313 10.02 13.65 -5.58
N ARG A 314 10.88 14.65 -5.71
CA ARG A 314 11.88 15.02 -4.71
C ARG A 314 11.85 16.51 -4.40
N LEU A 315 11.94 16.83 -3.11
CA LEU A 315 12.32 18.17 -2.65
C LEU A 315 13.69 18.07 -1.95
N PRO A 316 14.75 18.68 -2.52
CA PRO A 316 16.09 18.52 -1.97
C PRO A 316 16.24 19.17 -0.60
N GLY A 317 16.96 18.48 0.29
CA GLY A 317 17.42 19.03 1.56
C GLY A 317 18.34 20.23 1.34
N ARG A 318 18.23 21.21 2.22
CA ARG A 318 18.97 22.48 2.21
C ARG A 318 20.28 22.39 2.99
N GLU A 319 20.50 21.32 3.77
CA GLU A 319 21.74 21.09 4.51
C GLU A 319 22.64 20.08 3.76
N PRO A 320 23.85 20.47 3.30
CA PRO A 320 24.72 19.60 2.51
C PRO A 320 25.05 18.25 3.16
N ALA A 321 25.19 18.22 4.49
CA ALA A 321 25.52 17.01 5.24
C ALA A 321 24.34 16.02 5.34
N LEU A 322 23.10 16.53 5.35
CA LEU A 322 21.89 15.72 5.59
C LEU A 322 21.00 15.58 4.36
N ARG A 323 21.26 16.29 3.25
CA ARG A 323 20.45 16.19 2.02
C ARG A 323 20.46 14.82 1.35
N GLY A 324 21.39 13.93 1.71
CA GLY A 324 21.42 12.52 1.28
C GLY A 324 20.49 11.61 2.09
N GLU A 325 19.99 12.08 3.23
CA GLU A 325 18.94 11.44 4.00
C GLU A 325 17.56 11.85 3.46
N HIS A 326 16.63 10.89 3.43
CA HIS A 326 15.34 11.04 2.76
C HIS A 326 14.20 10.61 3.68
N VAL A 327 13.20 11.47 3.82
CA VAL A 327 11.89 11.13 4.39
C VAL A 327 10.97 10.79 3.22
N ALA A 328 10.44 9.57 3.19
CA ALA A 328 9.56 9.10 2.12
C ALA A 328 8.09 9.22 2.53
N PHE A 329 7.34 10.07 1.83
CA PHE A 329 5.89 10.04 1.81
C PHE A 329 5.44 9.04 0.76
N THR A 330 4.60 8.10 1.15
CA THR A 330 4.10 7.06 0.26
C THR A 330 2.58 7.05 0.25
N ALA A 331 2.01 6.72 -0.91
CA ALA A 331 0.62 6.32 -1.07
C ALA A 331 0.55 5.46 -2.33
N HIS A 332 -0.11 4.32 -2.29
CA HIS A 332 -0.32 3.54 -3.51
C HIS A 332 -1.29 4.24 -4.46
N LEU A 333 -1.01 4.10 -5.76
CA LEU A 333 -1.73 4.75 -6.85
C LEU A 333 -2.66 3.79 -7.58
N ASP A 334 -2.34 2.49 -7.56
CA ASP A 334 -3.15 1.48 -8.18
C ASP A 334 -4.46 1.26 -7.44
N HIS A 335 -5.37 0.55 -8.10
CA HIS A 335 -6.45 -0.15 -7.41
C HIS A 335 -6.71 -1.46 -8.18
N LEU A 336 -7.92 -2.01 -8.08
CA LEU A 336 -8.22 -3.37 -8.55
C LEU A 336 -8.52 -3.49 -10.05
N GLY A 337 -8.64 -2.38 -10.78
CA GLY A 337 -8.93 -2.37 -12.21
C GLY A 337 -10.37 -2.74 -12.58
N ILE A 338 -10.52 -3.45 -13.69
CA ILE A 338 -11.82 -3.96 -14.16
C ILE A 338 -11.99 -5.40 -13.67
N GLY A 339 -13.09 -5.67 -12.96
CA GLY A 339 -13.36 -6.95 -12.31
C GLY A 339 -14.76 -7.50 -12.57
N ALA A 340 -15.18 -8.43 -11.71
CA ALA A 340 -16.53 -8.97 -11.75
C ALA A 340 -17.56 -7.86 -11.46
N PRO A 341 -18.65 -7.75 -12.24
CA PRO A 341 -19.61 -6.68 -12.03
C PRO A 341 -20.37 -6.81 -10.69
N VAL A 342 -20.59 -5.68 -10.03
CA VAL A 342 -21.45 -5.54 -8.85
C VAL A 342 -22.51 -4.50 -9.17
N LYS A 343 -23.78 -4.90 -9.09
CA LYS A 343 -24.93 -4.03 -9.46
C LYS A 343 -24.82 -3.41 -10.86
N GLY A 344 -24.14 -4.09 -11.80
CA GLY A 344 -23.99 -3.66 -13.19
C GLY A 344 -22.71 -2.87 -13.49
N ASP A 345 -21.92 -2.51 -12.48
CA ASP A 345 -20.65 -1.82 -12.64
C ASP A 345 -19.48 -2.78 -12.44
N ALA A 346 -18.48 -2.72 -13.32
CA ALA A 346 -17.30 -3.58 -13.34
C ALA A 346 -15.99 -2.83 -13.06
N ILE A 347 -16.01 -1.50 -12.93
CA ILE A 347 -14.82 -0.69 -12.67
C ILE A 347 -14.67 -0.56 -11.16
N TYR A 348 -13.48 -0.84 -10.64
CA TYR A 348 -13.18 -0.67 -9.24
C TYR A 348 -12.37 0.62 -9.13
N ASN A 349 -13.03 1.74 -8.84
CA ASN A 349 -12.45 3.08 -8.96
C ASN A 349 -11.49 3.43 -7.80
N GLY A 350 -11.70 2.90 -6.60
CA GLY A 350 -10.77 3.11 -5.49
C GLY A 350 -10.64 4.57 -5.06
N ALA A 351 -11.78 5.24 -4.81
CA ALA A 351 -11.79 6.65 -4.42
C ALA A 351 -11.20 6.87 -3.02
N LEU A 352 -11.61 6.05 -2.05
CA LEU A 352 -11.04 6.04 -0.71
C LEU A 352 -9.81 5.14 -0.61
N ASP A 353 -9.77 4.07 -1.41
CA ASP A 353 -8.63 3.15 -1.53
C ASP A 353 -8.07 3.13 -2.97
N ASN A 354 -7.14 4.02 -3.33
CA ASN A 354 -6.47 4.99 -2.48
C ASN A 354 -6.26 6.35 -3.17
N ALA A 355 -7.18 6.74 -4.07
CA ALA A 355 -7.10 8.04 -4.74
C ALA A 355 -7.07 9.23 -3.75
N LEU A 356 -7.83 9.15 -2.65
CA LEU A 356 -7.82 10.18 -1.60
C LEU A 356 -6.46 10.31 -0.90
N GLY A 357 -5.78 9.19 -0.61
CA GLY A 357 -4.45 9.22 0.00
C GLY A 357 -3.42 9.89 -0.89
N VAL A 358 -3.42 9.58 -2.19
CA VAL A 358 -2.58 10.25 -3.20
C VAL A 358 -2.88 11.75 -3.28
N ALA A 359 -4.16 12.14 -3.31
CA ALA A 359 -4.56 13.54 -3.36
C ALA A 359 -4.12 14.33 -2.12
N VAL A 360 -4.21 13.72 -0.92
CA VAL A 360 -3.70 14.28 0.34
C VAL A 360 -2.17 14.44 0.29
N MET A 361 -1.44 13.45 -0.24
CA MET A 361 0.02 13.52 -0.41
C MET A 361 0.43 14.64 -1.38
N LEU A 362 -0.29 14.81 -2.51
CA LEU A 362 -0.05 15.91 -3.46
C LEU A 362 -0.27 17.29 -2.82
N GLU A 363 -1.31 17.43 -1.99
CA GLU A 363 -1.55 18.65 -1.23
C GLU A 363 -0.45 18.92 -0.19
N ALA A 364 0.02 17.91 0.52
CA ALA A 364 1.15 18.03 1.44
C ALA A 364 2.45 18.42 0.71
N ALA A 365 2.73 17.81 -0.45
CA ALA A 365 3.91 18.13 -1.27
C ALA A 365 3.95 19.60 -1.68
N ARG A 366 2.80 20.16 -2.05
CA ARG A 366 2.69 21.58 -2.41
C ARG A 366 2.93 22.51 -1.24
N GLN A 367 2.45 22.15 -0.05
CA GLN A 367 2.70 22.94 1.15
C GLN A 367 4.19 22.91 1.51
N LEU A 368 4.80 21.72 1.48
CA LEU A 368 6.23 21.52 1.72
C LEU A 368 7.14 22.21 0.70
N GLN A 369 6.71 22.28 -0.57
CA GLN A 369 7.43 23.01 -1.61
C GLN A 369 7.47 24.51 -1.33
N ARG A 370 6.38 25.08 -0.81
CA ARG A 370 6.23 26.50 -0.48
C ARG A 370 6.79 26.86 0.91
N SER A 371 7.08 25.86 1.73
CA SER A 371 7.48 26.09 3.11
C SER A 371 8.88 26.70 3.22
N ALA A 372 8.97 27.72 4.07
CA ALA A 372 10.24 28.31 4.49
C ALA A 372 10.89 27.56 5.66
N ALA A 373 10.20 26.57 6.26
CA ALA A 373 10.71 25.81 7.40
C ALA A 373 12.06 25.13 7.09
N PRO A 374 12.89 24.87 8.11
CA PRO A 374 14.12 24.10 7.95
C PRO A 374 13.83 22.75 7.30
N ARG A 375 14.53 22.46 6.21
CA ARG A 375 14.47 21.18 5.50
C ARG A 375 15.88 20.68 5.32
N ARG A 376 16.47 20.09 6.36
CA ARG A 376 17.86 19.59 6.36
C ARG A 376 17.98 18.36 5.47
N ARG A 377 17.03 17.43 5.61
CA ARG A 377 16.89 16.20 4.82
C ARG A 377 16.08 16.43 3.55
N SER A 378 16.29 15.58 2.55
CA SER A 378 15.43 15.56 1.36
C SER A 378 14.08 14.91 1.68
N LEU A 379 13.05 15.30 0.94
CA LEU A 379 11.72 14.68 0.99
C LEU A 379 11.45 13.97 -0.33
N LEU A 380 10.92 12.76 -0.27
CA LEU A 380 10.47 11.99 -1.43
C LEU A 380 8.95 11.84 -1.34
N PHE A 381 8.26 12.03 -2.46
CA PHE A 381 6.84 11.75 -2.62
C PHE A 381 6.72 10.62 -3.62
N VAL A 382 6.27 9.46 -3.15
CA VAL A 382 6.32 8.20 -3.88
C VAL A 382 4.89 7.69 -4.05
N ALA A 383 4.34 7.84 -5.24
CA ALA A 383 3.12 7.15 -5.62
C ALA A 383 3.48 5.73 -6.06
N LEU A 384 3.06 4.73 -5.28
CA LEU A 384 3.49 3.35 -5.41
C LEU A 384 2.57 2.54 -6.34
N THR A 385 3.13 1.53 -7.00
CA THR A 385 2.37 0.58 -7.83
C THR A 385 2.26 -0.79 -7.18
N GLY A 386 1.22 -1.55 -7.50
CA GLY A 386 1.11 -2.96 -7.16
C GLY A 386 0.92 -3.23 -5.67
N GLU A 387 0.37 -2.28 -4.91
CA GLU A 387 0.00 -2.48 -3.50
C GLU A 387 -1.02 -3.62 -3.42
N GLU A 388 -2.05 -3.55 -4.26
CA GLU A 388 -3.16 -4.52 -4.36
C GLU A 388 -2.72 -5.92 -4.82
N LYS A 389 -1.48 -6.01 -5.31
CA LYS A 389 -0.83 -7.26 -5.73
C LYS A 389 0.17 -7.78 -4.70
N GLY A 390 0.23 -7.16 -3.52
CA GLY A 390 1.09 -7.51 -2.40
C GLY A 390 2.28 -6.57 -2.22
N LEU A 391 2.04 -5.26 -2.16
CA LEU A 391 3.03 -4.21 -1.85
C LEU A 391 4.23 -4.19 -2.81
N LEU A 392 4.03 -4.57 -4.09
CA LEU A 392 5.14 -4.88 -5.00
C LEU A 392 6.03 -3.67 -5.27
N GLY A 393 5.43 -2.51 -5.57
CA GLY A 393 6.15 -1.26 -5.80
C GLY A 393 6.84 -0.74 -4.56
N ALA A 394 6.24 -0.90 -3.37
CA ALA A 394 6.86 -0.53 -2.10
C ALA A 394 8.07 -1.41 -1.78
N HIS A 395 7.94 -2.73 -1.96
CA HIS A 395 9.06 -3.67 -1.79
C HIS A 395 10.20 -3.35 -2.74
N TRP A 396 9.89 -3.05 -4.01
CA TRP A 396 10.90 -2.65 -4.98
C TRP A 396 11.59 -1.35 -4.60
N PHE A 397 10.82 -0.30 -4.27
CA PHE A 397 11.36 1.01 -3.93
C PHE A 397 12.18 0.99 -2.64
N ALA A 398 11.70 0.33 -1.58
CA ALA A 398 12.41 0.26 -0.31
C ALA A 398 13.75 -0.49 -0.44
N ALA A 399 13.82 -1.51 -1.30
CA ALA A 399 15.05 -2.25 -1.60
C ALA A 399 15.98 -1.50 -2.58
N HIS A 400 15.42 -0.69 -3.47
CA HIS A 400 16.15 0.04 -4.52
C HIS A 400 15.73 1.52 -4.53
N PRO A 401 16.01 2.29 -3.46
CA PRO A 401 15.50 3.66 -3.36
C PRO A 401 16.09 4.55 -4.46
N THR A 402 15.23 5.35 -5.08
CA THR A 402 15.62 6.40 -6.03
C THR A 402 15.45 7.80 -5.41
N PRO A 403 16.34 8.76 -5.70
CA PRO A 403 17.53 8.64 -6.55
C PRO A 403 18.59 7.69 -5.97
N ALA A 404 19.44 7.13 -6.82
CA ALA A 404 20.46 6.18 -6.38
C ALA A 404 21.31 6.73 -5.21
N GLY A 405 21.52 5.90 -4.18
CA GLY A 405 22.20 6.31 -2.95
C GLY A 405 21.32 7.03 -1.93
N ALA A 406 20.00 7.12 -2.16
CA ALA A 406 19.08 7.67 -1.17
C ALA A 406 19.05 6.84 0.13
N ALA A 407 19.43 7.47 1.24
CA ALA A 407 19.30 6.88 2.56
C ALA A 407 17.92 7.18 3.15
N LEU A 408 17.04 6.19 3.17
CA LEU A 408 15.70 6.32 3.76
C LEU A 408 15.79 6.36 5.29
N VAL A 409 15.30 7.44 5.91
CA VAL A 409 15.37 7.63 7.37
C VAL A 409 14.02 7.52 8.06
N ALA A 410 12.93 7.75 7.34
CA ALA A 410 11.57 7.55 7.81
C ALA A 410 10.62 7.37 6.63
N ASN A 411 9.51 6.68 6.89
CA ASN A 411 8.38 6.59 5.98
C ASN A 411 7.11 7.14 6.65
N VAL A 412 6.35 7.94 5.91
CA VAL A 412 5.01 8.41 6.27
C VAL A 412 4.06 7.92 5.19
N ASN A 413 3.41 6.78 5.44
CA ASN A 413 2.47 6.17 4.50
C ASN A 413 1.07 6.76 4.68
N MET A 414 0.40 7.01 3.56
CA MET A 414 -0.98 7.47 3.48
C MET A 414 -1.77 6.47 2.66
N ASP A 415 -2.71 5.83 3.31
CA ASP A 415 -3.57 4.81 2.70
C ASP A 415 -4.95 4.85 3.38
N MET A 416 -5.99 4.56 2.61
CA MET A 416 -7.38 4.51 3.06
C MET A 416 -7.76 5.55 4.14
N PRO A 417 -7.59 6.87 3.92
CA PRO A 417 -7.93 7.85 4.97
C PRO A 417 -9.42 7.84 5.34
N VAL A 418 -10.33 7.37 4.46
CA VAL A 418 -11.77 7.13 4.71
C VAL A 418 -12.44 8.24 5.54
N LEU A 419 -12.53 9.43 4.97
CA LEU A 419 -13.09 10.63 5.61
C LEU A 419 -14.54 10.87 5.18
N LEU A 420 -15.47 10.03 5.67
CA LEU A 420 -16.89 10.05 5.26
C LEU A 420 -17.83 10.87 6.16
N ALA A 421 -17.37 11.22 7.37
CA ALA A 421 -18.04 12.15 8.28
C ALA A 421 -17.02 13.11 8.91
N PRO A 422 -17.47 14.29 9.37
CA PRO A 422 -16.59 15.24 10.03
C PRO A 422 -15.90 14.64 11.25
N THR A 423 -14.60 14.90 11.35
CA THR A 423 -13.70 14.49 12.43
C THR A 423 -12.71 15.62 12.73
N THR A 424 -11.97 15.50 13.82
CA THR A 424 -10.93 16.48 14.20
C THR A 424 -9.59 15.82 14.52
N ASP A 425 -9.54 14.49 14.48
CA ASP A 425 -8.37 13.68 14.77
C ASP A 425 -7.74 13.09 13.51
N ALA A 426 -6.61 12.42 13.71
CA ALA A 426 -5.98 11.51 12.77
C ALA A 426 -5.40 10.33 13.57
N ILE A 427 -5.26 9.17 12.94
CA ILE A 427 -4.76 7.96 13.61
C ILE A 427 -3.42 7.58 12.97
N PRO A 428 -2.29 7.77 13.69
CA PRO A 428 -0.96 7.39 13.22
C PRO A 428 -0.64 5.95 13.66
N ILE A 429 -1.05 4.97 12.85
CA ILE A 429 -0.87 3.55 13.11
C ILE A 429 0.63 3.20 13.21
N GLY A 430 1.00 2.54 14.31
CA GLY A 430 2.36 2.07 14.64
C GLY A 430 3.35 3.16 15.05
N VAL A 431 2.87 4.35 15.37
CA VAL A 431 3.74 5.46 15.77
C VAL A 431 4.53 5.17 17.06
N GLU A 432 3.97 4.34 17.94
CA GLU A 432 4.52 3.90 19.23
C GLU A 432 5.79 3.05 19.12
N HIS A 433 6.12 2.54 17.93
CA HIS A 433 7.30 1.70 17.73
C HIS A 433 8.61 2.50 17.61
N SER A 434 8.54 3.82 17.43
CA SER A 434 9.72 4.62 17.15
C SER A 434 9.68 6.02 17.77
N SER A 435 10.80 6.73 17.68
CA SER A 435 10.92 8.13 18.07
C SER A 435 10.03 9.07 17.25
N LEU A 436 9.38 8.58 16.18
CA LEU A 436 8.40 9.34 15.40
C LEU A 436 7.20 9.79 16.26
N GLN A 437 6.86 9.08 17.33
CA GLN A 437 5.76 9.45 18.23
C GLN A 437 5.85 10.90 18.71
N ALA A 438 7.00 11.27 19.27
CA ALA A 438 7.22 12.63 19.77
C ALA A 438 7.20 13.66 18.63
N VAL A 439 7.63 13.28 17.42
CA VAL A 439 7.65 14.17 16.25
C VAL A 439 6.22 14.44 15.77
N LEU A 440 5.41 13.40 15.64
CA LEU A 440 4.02 13.51 15.21
C LEU A 440 3.18 14.27 16.24
N GLN A 441 3.38 14.04 17.54
CA GLN A 441 2.68 14.79 18.60
C GLN A 441 2.96 16.30 18.50
N ARG A 442 4.21 16.71 18.24
CA ARG A 442 4.54 18.12 18.02
C ARG A 442 3.89 18.69 16.78
N ALA A 443 3.91 17.96 15.66
CA ALA A 443 3.26 18.37 14.41
C ALA A 443 1.74 18.50 14.57
N ALA A 444 1.10 17.56 15.26
CA ALA A 444 -0.32 17.56 15.54
C ALA A 444 -0.75 18.76 16.39
N ALA A 445 -0.01 19.05 17.47
CA ALA A 445 -0.27 20.22 18.31
C ALA A 445 -0.22 21.54 17.53
N GLN A 446 0.66 21.68 16.55
CA GLN A 446 0.75 22.88 15.70
C GLN A 446 -0.40 23.02 14.69
N THR A 447 -1.10 21.92 14.40
CA THR A 447 -2.23 21.90 13.44
C THR A 447 -3.59 21.87 14.11
N GLY A 448 -3.64 21.77 15.46
CA GLY A 448 -4.87 21.57 16.20
C GLY A 448 -5.54 20.23 15.92
N VAL A 449 -4.78 19.23 15.47
CA VAL A 449 -5.25 17.86 15.24
C VAL A 449 -4.96 17.02 16.47
N THR A 450 -5.93 16.23 16.91
CA THR A 450 -5.73 15.20 17.94
C THR A 450 -5.17 13.93 17.29
N LEU A 451 -4.17 13.31 17.90
CA LEU A 451 -3.72 11.97 17.49
C LEU A 451 -4.45 10.93 18.35
N SER A 452 -5.22 10.08 17.68
CA SER A 452 -5.98 9.01 18.33
C SER A 452 -5.23 7.69 18.25
N PRO A 453 -5.40 6.79 19.24
CA PRO A 453 -4.82 5.45 19.16
C PRO A 453 -5.47 4.63 18.02
N ASP A 454 -4.78 3.56 17.61
CA ASP A 454 -5.34 2.56 16.69
C ASP A 454 -6.67 2.01 17.27
N PRO A 455 -7.80 2.15 16.56
CA PRO A 455 -9.09 1.65 17.02
C PRO A 455 -9.24 0.13 16.86
N MET A 456 -8.35 -0.53 16.12
CA MET A 456 -8.42 -1.96 15.80
C MET A 456 -7.03 -2.64 15.92
N PRO A 457 -6.37 -2.58 17.08
CA PRO A 457 -5.02 -3.13 17.25
C PRO A 457 -4.95 -4.64 16.96
N GLU A 458 -6.04 -5.37 17.18
CA GLU A 458 -6.17 -6.79 16.85
C GLU A 458 -6.12 -7.12 15.35
N GLU A 459 -6.34 -6.12 14.50
CA GLU A 459 -6.25 -6.23 13.05
C GLU A 459 -4.83 -6.05 12.53
N SER A 460 -3.92 -5.60 13.39
CA SER A 460 -2.50 -5.42 13.11
C SER A 460 -2.25 -4.65 11.81
N ILE A 461 -2.98 -3.54 11.67
CA ILE A 461 -3.02 -2.69 10.48
C ILE A 461 -1.62 -2.18 10.12
N PHE A 462 -0.73 -2.04 11.11
CA PHE A 462 0.62 -1.53 10.92
C PHE A 462 1.49 -2.31 9.93
N ILE A 463 1.21 -3.59 9.66
CA ILE A 463 1.95 -4.39 8.68
C ILE A 463 1.17 -4.71 7.39
N ARG A 464 0.03 -4.03 7.18
CA ARG A 464 -0.95 -4.38 6.13
C ARG A 464 -1.00 -3.42 4.94
N SER A 465 -0.05 -2.49 4.84
CA SER A 465 0.07 -1.54 3.71
C SER A 465 1.55 -1.24 3.45
N ASP A 466 1.85 -0.36 2.51
CA ASP A 466 3.16 -0.10 1.92
C ASP A 466 4.27 0.23 2.93
N GLN A 467 3.94 0.82 4.09
CA GLN A 467 4.91 1.09 5.15
C GLN A 467 5.69 -0.17 5.54
N TYR A 468 5.07 -1.34 5.45
CA TYR A 468 5.71 -2.59 5.86
C TYR A 468 6.96 -2.91 5.02
N ALA A 469 6.98 -2.52 3.75
CA ALA A 469 8.18 -2.65 2.92
C ALA A 469 9.37 -1.87 3.48
N PHE A 470 9.13 -0.68 4.05
CA PHE A 470 10.14 0.17 4.68
C PHE A 470 10.56 -0.38 6.05
N ILE A 471 9.60 -0.84 6.86
CA ILE A 471 9.85 -1.49 8.15
C ILE A 471 10.80 -2.67 7.97
N ARG A 472 10.58 -3.51 6.95
CA ARG A 472 11.43 -4.66 6.62
C ARG A 472 12.85 -4.27 6.20
N GLN A 473 13.08 -3.05 5.75
CA GLN A 473 14.41 -2.49 5.47
C GLN A 473 15.04 -1.81 6.69
N GLY A 474 14.37 -1.86 7.84
CA GLY A 474 14.79 -1.24 9.10
C GLY A 474 14.48 0.25 9.20
N VAL A 475 13.64 0.80 8.31
CA VAL A 475 13.27 2.22 8.31
C VAL A 475 12.04 2.43 9.21
N PRO A 476 12.14 3.29 10.26
CA PRO A 476 10.98 3.67 11.06
C PRO A 476 9.86 4.24 10.18
N ALA A 477 8.64 3.75 10.37
CA ALA A 477 7.51 4.12 9.55
C ALA A 477 6.27 4.41 10.39
N VAL A 478 5.36 5.20 9.84
CA VAL A 478 4.03 5.42 10.37
C VAL A 478 3.02 5.34 9.24
N TYR A 479 1.88 4.73 9.51
CA TYR A 479 0.75 4.69 8.59
C TYR A 479 -0.35 5.63 9.09
N LEU A 480 -0.60 6.71 8.36
CA LEU A 480 -1.54 7.74 8.73
C LEU A 480 -2.90 7.50 8.06
N ILE A 481 -3.94 7.26 8.86
CA ILE A 481 -5.34 7.20 8.40
C ILE A 481 -6.13 8.40 8.94
N GLY A 482 -7.31 8.63 8.37
CA GLY A 482 -8.22 9.68 8.82
C GLY A 482 -8.75 9.45 10.24
N GLY A 483 -9.27 10.51 10.83
CA GLY A 483 -9.84 10.46 12.17
C GLY A 483 -11.10 9.61 12.25
N LEU A 484 -11.34 9.00 13.41
CA LEU A 484 -12.58 8.30 13.75
C LEU A 484 -13.05 8.63 15.17
N SER A 485 -12.15 9.14 16.02
CA SER A 485 -12.43 9.31 17.44
C SER A 485 -13.30 10.55 17.67
N GLY A 486 -14.19 10.44 18.66
CA GLY A 486 -15.15 11.49 18.97
C GLY A 486 -16.30 11.65 17.96
N SER A 487 -16.41 10.77 16.94
CA SER A 487 -17.50 10.79 15.96
C SER A 487 -18.09 9.39 15.74
N GLU A 488 -19.22 9.10 16.38
CA GLU A 488 -19.97 7.84 16.18
C GLU A 488 -20.49 7.69 14.74
N ALA A 489 -20.70 8.82 14.05
CA ALA A 489 -21.02 8.83 12.63
C ALA A 489 -19.84 8.32 11.79
N ALA A 490 -18.63 8.83 12.04
CA ALA A 490 -17.42 8.41 11.34
C ALA A 490 -17.13 6.92 11.56
N LYS A 491 -17.17 6.44 12.81
CA LYS A 491 -17.00 5.01 13.11
C LYS A 491 -17.99 4.12 12.36
N ARG A 492 -19.28 4.50 12.37
CA ARG A 492 -20.32 3.75 11.66
C ARG A 492 -20.11 3.73 10.15
N GLN A 493 -19.76 4.86 9.55
CA GLN A 493 -19.52 4.95 8.11
C GLN A 493 -18.25 4.22 7.68
N PHE A 494 -17.16 4.35 8.44
CA PHE A 494 -15.94 3.58 8.23
C PHE A 494 -16.23 2.07 8.25
N ALA A 495 -16.93 1.59 9.28
CA ALA A 495 -17.31 0.19 9.36
C ALA A 495 -18.30 -0.25 8.26
N ALA A 496 -19.18 0.64 7.79
CA ALA A 496 -20.08 0.37 6.67
C ALA A 496 -19.32 0.27 5.34
N PHE A 497 -18.37 1.18 5.10
CA PHE A 497 -17.49 1.17 3.94
C PHE A 497 -16.69 -0.13 3.86
N LEU A 498 -16.00 -0.52 4.95
CA LEU A 498 -15.21 -1.75 5.00
C LEU A 498 -16.02 -3.04 4.74
N ARG A 499 -17.31 -3.06 5.14
CA ARG A 499 -18.19 -4.20 4.88
C ARG A 499 -18.89 -4.15 3.52
N GLY A 500 -18.98 -2.97 2.93
CA GLY A 500 -19.76 -2.68 1.73
C GLY A 500 -18.86 -2.36 0.56
N ASP A 501 -18.52 -1.08 0.39
CA ASP A 501 -17.92 -0.54 -0.83
C ASP A 501 -16.40 -0.78 -0.94
N TYR A 502 -15.72 -1.16 0.15
CA TYR A 502 -14.29 -1.47 0.13
C TYR A 502 -13.95 -2.61 -0.84
N HIS A 503 -13.00 -2.37 -1.75
CA HIS A 503 -12.65 -3.27 -2.85
C HIS A 503 -13.87 -3.65 -3.72
N GLN A 504 -14.85 -2.75 -3.86
CA GLN A 504 -16.01 -2.90 -4.74
C GLN A 504 -16.12 -1.69 -5.68
N PRO A 505 -16.89 -1.80 -6.78
CA PRO A 505 -17.17 -0.67 -7.68
C PRO A 505 -17.76 0.56 -6.98
N GLY A 506 -18.48 0.36 -5.85
CA GLY A 506 -19.04 1.47 -5.08
C GLY A 506 -18.02 2.38 -4.39
N ASP A 507 -16.73 2.02 -4.34
CA ASP A 507 -15.68 2.95 -3.90
C ASP A 507 -15.32 3.96 -5.00
N ASP A 508 -16.25 4.87 -5.27
CA ASP A 508 -16.17 5.87 -6.33
C ASP A 508 -16.24 7.33 -5.80
N ALA A 509 -16.10 8.30 -6.70
CA ALA A 509 -16.08 9.73 -6.35
C ALA A 509 -17.45 10.30 -5.88
N SER A 510 -18.52 9.50 -5.86
CA SER A 510 -19.84 9.89 -5.35
C SER A 510 -19.97 9.73 -3.83
N GLN A 511 -19.01 9.05 -3.19
CA GLN A 511 -18.91 8.92 -1.75
C GLN A 511 -18.96 10.31 -1.06
N PRO A 512 -19.58 10.43 0.13
CA PRO A 512 -19.76 11.71 0.84
C PRO A 512 -18.46 12.18 1.55
N ILE A 513 -17.40 12.39 0.77
CA ILE A 513 -16.06 12.70 1.26
C ILE A 513 -16.00 14.09 1.90
N GLN A 514 -15.41 14.16 3.09
CA GLN A 514 -15.17 15.39 3.83
C GLN A 514 -13.84 16.03 3.39
N TYR A 515 -13.85 16.77 2.28
CA TYR A 515 -12.62 17.39 1.74
C TYR A 515 -11.98 18.45 2.66
N ALA A 516 -12.75 19.07 3.55
CA ALA A 516 -12.21 19.97 4.56
C ALA A 516 -11.31 19.23 5.57
N ASP A 517 -11.67 17.99 5.90
CA ASP A 517 -10.89 17.10 6.76
C ASP A 517 -9.67 16.57 6.03
N ALA A 518 -9.81 16.22 4.76
CA ALA A 518 -8.68 15.83 3.91
C ALA A 518 -7.63 16.96 3.81
N ALA A 519 -8.08 18.22 3.69
CA ALA A 519 -7.19 19.38 3.72
C ALA A 519 -6.47 19.53 5.07
N ARG A 520 -7.16 19.29 6.20
CA ARG A 520 -6.53 19.28 7.53
C ARG A 520 -5.50 18.15 7.66
N LEU A 521 -5.81 16.96 7.15
CA LEU A 521 -4.90 15.81 7.12
C LEU A 521 -3.66 16.11 6.27
N ALA A 522 -3.81 16.76 5.12
CA ALA A 522 -2.68 17.18 4.28
C ALA A 522 -1.78 18.20 4.99
N ARG A 523 -2.35 19.14 5.77
CA ARG A 523 -1.58 20.06 6.62
C ARG A 523 -0.80 19.32 7.70
N LEU A 524 -1.43 18.36 8.39
CA LEU A 524 -0.75 17.51 9.36
C LEU A 524 0.41 16.75 8.70
N ASN A 525 0.17 16.12 7.56
CA ASN A 525 1.17 15.37 6.80
C ASN A 525 2.38 16.24 6.41
N ALA A 526 2.11 17.48 5.96
CA ALA A 526 3.16 18.46 5.68
C ALA A 526 3.96 18.83 6.95
N ARG A 527 3.30 19.11 8.08
CA ARG A 527 3.99 19.43 9.35
C ARG A 527 4.82 18.28 9.90
N ILE A 528 4.37 17.04 9.73
CA ILE A 528 5.17 15.85 10.06
C ILE A 528 6.46 15.85 9.22
N GLY A 529 6.36 16.11 7.92
CA GLY A 529 7.52 16.23 7.03
C GLY A 529 8.51 17.30 7.42
N GLU A 530 8.02 18.50 7.72
CA GLU A 530 8.85 19.61 8.20
C GLU A 530 9.58 19.25 9.49
N ALA A 531 8.89 18.62 10.44
CA ALA A 531 9.48 18.24 11.70
C ALA A 531 10.58 17.17 11.52
N ILE A 532 10.30 16.08 10.79
CA ILE A 532 11.29 15.01 10.57
C ILE A 532 12.49 15.53 9.76
N ALA A 533 12.25 16.30 8.70
CA ALA A 533 13.31 16.80 7.84
C ALA A 533 14.09 17.96 8.46
N GLY A 534 13.50 18.67 9.43
CA GLY A 534 14.12 19.80 10.13
C GLY A 534 14.90 19.41 11.39
N ASP A 535 14.53 18.31 12.05
CA ASP A 535 15.19 17.81 13.25
C ASP A 535 16.66 17.42 12.97
N ALA A 536 17.56 17.61 13.93
CA ALA A 536 18.96 17.20 13.77
C ALA A 536 19.09 15.66 13.86
N ALA A 537 18.45 15.05 14.84
CA ALA A 537 18.48 13.61 15.06
C ALA A 537 17.69 12.85 14.00
N ARG A 538 18.19 11.66 13.64
CA ARG A 538 17.47 10.72 12.78
C ARG A 538 16.35 10.03 13.59
N PRO A 539 15.19 9.73 12.99
CA PRO A 539 14.22 8.82 13.59
C PRO A 539 14.83 7.43 13.86
N MET A 540 14.48 6.83 15.00
CA MET A 540 15.00 5.54 15.44
C MET A 540 13.89 4.68 16.03
N TRP A 541 14.01 3.36 15.87
CA TRP A 541 13.18 2.40 16.61
C TRP A 541 13.38 2.55 18.11
N ASN A 542 12.33 2.29 18.88
CA ASN A 542 12.43 2.24 20.33
C ASN A 542 13.26 1.02 20.77
N ARG A 543 13.96 1.15 21.89
CA ARG A 543 14.76 0.06 22.44
C ARG A 543 13.84 -1.09 22.85
N GLY A 544 14.13 -2.32 22.40
CA GLY A 544 13.30 -3.50 22.68
C GLY A 544 12.07 -3.61 21.80
N ASP A 545 11.93 -2.75 20.78
CA ASP A 545 10.85 -2.83 19.82
C ASP A 545 11.00 -4.06 18.92
N PHE A 546 9.91 -4.80 18.70
CA PHE A 546 9.92 -6.03 17.91
C PHE A 546 10.42 -5.81 16.48
N PHE A 547 9.92 -4.78 15.79
CA PHE A 547 10.33 -4.48 14.42
C PHE A 547 11.76 -3.95 14.37
N GLY A 548 12.13 -3.13 15.35
CA GLY A 548 13.51 -2.68 15.55
C GLY A 548 14.51 -3.82 15.74
N GLU A 549 14.18 -4.83 16.54
CA GLU A 549 15.03 -6.01 16.75
C GLU A 549 15.04 -6.95 15.54
N LYS A 550 13.89 -7.13 14.88
CA LYS A 550 13.73 -8.05 13.76
C LYS A 550 14.36 -7.53 12.46
N PHE A 551 14.17 -6.24 12.16
CA PHE A 551 14.51 -5.64 10.87
C PHE A 551 15.47 -4.47 10.98
N GLY A 552 15.61 -3.87 12.16
CA GLY A 552 16.62 -2.84 12.38
C GLY A 552 17.98 -3.42 12.04
N LYS A 553 18.61 -2.87 10.99
CA LYS A 553 20.05 -3.05 10.79
C LYS A 553 20.66 -2.47 12.06
N ALA A 554 21.21 -3.32 12.93
CA ALA A 554 21.78 -2.88 14.19
C ALA A 554 22.57 -1.60 13.95
N ALA A 555 22.03 -0.47 14.41
CA ALA A 555 22.86 0.69 14.70
C ALA A 555 23.71 0.24 15.89
N LYS A 556 24.71 -0.61 15.60
CA LYS A 556 25.81 -0.80 16.52
C LYS A 556 26.41 0.60 16.68
N PRO A 557 26.57 1.06 17.93
CA PRO A 557 26.97 2.43 18.24
C PRO A 557 28.23 2.86 17.49
#